data_AF-A0A0E9N2V9-F1
#
_entry.id   AF-A0A0E9N2V9-F1
#
_cell.length_a   1.000
_cell.length_b   1.000
_cell.length_c   1.000
_cell.angle_alpha   90.00
_cell.angle_beta   90.00
_cell.angle_gamma   90.00
#
_symmetry.space_group_name_H-M   'P 1'
#
loop_
_entity.id
_entity.type
_entity.pdbx_description
1 polymer ?
#
loop_
_entity_poly.entity_id
_entity_poly.type
_entity_poly.pdbx_seq_one_letter_code
_entity_poly.pdbx_strand_id
1 'polypeptide(L)'
;MKFWTNEEKGDDRIIAFSEETLYRINPRPTEMEQVLADLRANKLPERNCSGVPVHYFKAVEMENGRDNFVVRYNADSYEHFRVKDAITRNEIYQYLQDNIKYLRLETEEYTKLQAGKKPLIATNKPNIRKWFGVFIISYEKI
;
A
#
# COMPACT_ATOMS: atom_id res chain seq x y z
N MET A 1 -5.22 6.15 24.51
CA MET A 1 -5.20 5.78 23.08
C MET A 1 -5.33 7.02 22.21
N LYS A 2 -4.68 7.04 21.04
CA LYS A 2 -4.87 8.07 20.00
C LYS A 2 -5.48 7.40 18.77
N PHE A 3 -6.38 8.06 18.06
CA PHE A 3 -6.96 7.54 16.84
C PHE A 3 -7.26 8.65 15.83
N TRP A 4 -7.37 8.25 14.57
CA TRP A 4 -7.69 9.08 13.42
C TRP A 4 -8.81 8.42 12.62
N THR A 5 -9.65 9.25 12.01
CA THR A 5 -10.81 8.81 11.24
C THR A 5 -10.67 9.29 9.80
N ASN A 6 -10.91 8.41 8.84
CA ASN A 6 -10.92 8.71 7.42
C ASN A 6 -12.34 8.58 6.87
N GLU A 7 -12.79 9.57 6.12
CA GLU A 7 -14.13 9.59 5.53
C GLU A 7 -14.14 9.05 4.09
N GLU A 8 -12.96 8.97 3.47
CA GLU A 8 -12.83 8.64 2.06
C GLU A 8 -13.11 7.17 1.76
N LYS A 9 -13.83 6.94 0.65
CA LYS A 9 -14.11 5.58 0.19
C LYS A 9 -12.81 4.86 -0.18
N GLY A 10 -12.66 3.67 0.38
CA GLY A 10 -11.55 2.77 0.12
C GLY A 10 -10.37 2.95 1.07
N ASP A 11 -10.44 3.91 1.98
CA ASP A 11 -9.45 4.13 3.04
C ASP A 11 -9.69 3.20 4.22
N ASP A 12 -8.65 3.04 5.03
CA ASP A 12 -8.79 2.46 6.35
C ASP A 12 -9.56 3.45 7.22
N ARG A 13 -10.80 3.10 7.56
CA ARG A 13 -11.77 4.03 8.16
C ARG A 13 -11.28 4.64 9.46
N ILE A 14 -10.63 3.83 10.28
CA ILE A 14 -10.08 4.26 11.55
C ILE A 14 -8.69 3.64 11.69
N ILE A 15 -7.73 4.47 12.08
CA ILE A 15 -6.41 4.05 12.51
C ILE A 15 -6.29 4.43 13.98
N ALA A 16 -5.88 3.50 14.83
CA ALA A 16 -5.72 3.75 16.27
C ALA A 16 -4.36 3.27 16.76
N PHE A 17 -3.80 3.95 17.75
CA PHE A 17 -2.57 3.58 18.41
C PHE A 17 -2.82 3.46 19.92
N SER A 18 -2.59 2.27 20.45
CA SER A 18 -2.73 1.96 21.88
C SER A 18 -1.76 0.85 22.26
N GLU A 19 -1.19 0.91 23.46
CA GLU A 19 -0.33 -0.15 24.01
C GLU A 19 0.76 -0.63 23.04
N GLU A 20 1.46 0.33 22.41
CA GLU A 20 2.49 0.05 21.39
C GLU A 20 2.00 -0.87 20.25
N THR A 21 0.73 -0.74 19.87
CA THR A 21 0.10 -1.48 18.79
C THR A 21 -0.65 -0.52 17.88
N LEU A 22 -0.40 -0.63 16.57
CA LEU A 22 -1.12 0.13 15.54
C LEU A 22 -2.30 -0.72 15.04
N TYR A 23 -3.50 -0.20 15.20
CA TYR A 23 -4.74 -0.86 14.81
C TYR A 23 -5.30 -0.24 13.53
N ARG A 24 -5.71 -1.12 12.62
CA ARG A 24 -6.62 -0.83 11.52
C ARG A 24 -8.02 -1.28 11.92
N ILE A 25 -8.98 -0.37 11.85
CA ILE A 25 -10.37 -0.64 12.23
C ILE A 25 -11.28 -0.20 11.07
N ASN A 26 -12.01 -1.16 10.51
CA ASN A 26 -12.87 -0.95 9.33
C ASN A 26 -14.33 -1.31 9.64
N PRO A 27 -15.03 -0.51 10.46
CA PRO A 27 -16.39 -0.80 10.90
C PRO A 27 -17.39 -0.60 9.77
N ARG A 28 -18.55 -1.27 9.85
CA ARG A 28 -19.67 -0.97 8.93
C ARG A 28 -20.20 0.44 9.20
N PRO A 29 -20.84 1.11 8.22
CA PRO A 29 -21.41 2.45 8.44
C PRO A 29 -22.36 2.53 9.65
N THR A 30 -23.15 1.48 9.87
CA THR A 30 -24.09 1.38 11.00
C THR A 30 -23.42 1.21 12.37
N GLU A 31 -22.15 0.80 12.40
CA GLU A 31 -21.38 0.52 13.61
C GLU A 31 -20.41 1.66 13.96
N MET A 32 -20.25 2.64 13.06
CA MET A 32 -19.23 3.68 13.17
C MET A 32 -19.33 4.46 14.49
N GLU A 33 -20.52 4.96 14.82
CA GLU A 33 -20.71 5.78 16.03
C GLU A 33 -20.40 5.01 17.31
N GLN A 34 -20.83 3.74 17.38
CA GLN A 34 -20.54 2.87 18.52
C GLN A 34 -19.03 2.63 18.65
N VAL A 35 -18.34 2.33 17.55
CA VAL A 35 -16.89 2.13 17.56
C VAL A 35 -16.15 3.39 18.00
N LEU A 36 -16.57 4.57 17.56
CA LEU A 36 -15.98 5.83 18.00
C LEU A 36 -16.24 6.09 19.49
N ALA A 37 -17.42 5.74 20.01
CA ALA A 37 -17.72 5.83 21.43
C ALA A 37 -16.84 4.88 22.26
N ASP A 38 -16.68 3.64 21.81
CA ASP A 38 -15.82 2.64 22.45
C ASP A 38 -14.36 3.11 22.48
N LEU A 39 -13.84 3.61 21.35
CA LEU A 39 -12.48 4.11 21.27
C LEU A 39 -12.24 5.31 22.21
N ARG A 40 -13.21 6.22 22.34
CA ARG A 40 -13.14 7.33 23.31
C ARG A 40 -13.12 6.82 24.76
N ALA A 41 -13.77 5.69 25.04
CA ALA A 41 -13.73 5.01 26.33
C ALA A 41 -12.47 4.13 26.52
N ASN A 42 -11.48 4.23 25.64
CA ASN A 42 -10.29 3.35 25.60
C ASN A 42 -10.62 1.86 25.45
N LYS A 43 -11.72 1.54 24.77
CA LYS A 43 -12.11 0.16 24.46
C LYS A 43 -11.94 -0.12 22.97
N LEU A 44 -11.24 -1.20 22.65
CA LEU A 44 -11.10 -1.67 21.27
C LEU A 44 -12.32 -2.52 20.86
N PRO A 45 -12.80 -2.41 19.61
CA PRO A 45 -13.88 -3.25 19.13
C PRO A 45 -13.39 -4.70 18.89
N GLU A 46 -14.25 -5.67 19.19
CA GLU A 46 -13.93 -7.10 19.02
C GLU A 46 -13.90 -7.56 17.56
N ARG A 47 -14.57 -6.82 16.66
CA ARG A 47 -14.73 -7.17 15.25
C ARG A 47 -14.17 -6.07 14.37
N ASN A 48 -13.74 -6.47 13.16
CA ASN A 48 -13.18 -5.57 12.15
C ASN A 48 -11.99 -4.74 12.66
N CYS A 49 -11.24 -5.29 13.62
CA CYS A 49 -10.09 -4.69 14.26
C CYS A 49 -8.90 -5.62 14.06
N SER A 50 -7.83 -5.12 13.44
CA SER A 50 -6.57 -5.82 13.29
C SER A 50 -5.45 -4.94 13.80
N GLY A 51 -4.69 -5.42 14.78
CA GLY A 51 -3.59 -4.71 15.39
C GLY A 51 -2.25 -5.31 15.00
N VAL A 52 -1.26 -4.46 14.80
CA VAL A 52 0.12 -4.88 14.59
C VAL A 52 1.02 -4.22 15.64
N PRO A 53 1.63 -5.03 16.53
CA PRO A 53 2.54 -4.52 17.53
C PRO A 53 3.77 -3.86 16.93
N VAL A 54 4.18 -2.76 17.55
CA VAL A 54 5.27 -1.91 17.08
C VAL A 54 6.63 -2.61 17.13
N HIS A 55 6.82 -3.58 18.01
CA HIS A 55 8.07 -4.35 18.07
C HIS A 55 8.31 -5.19 16.79
N TYR A 56 7.27 -5.41 15.98
CA TYR A 56 7.44 -6.00 14.65
C TYR A 56 7.93 -5.00 13.62
N PHE A 57 7.83 -3.69 13.87
CA PHE A 57 8.14 -2.68 12.88
C PHE A 57 9.66 -2.53 12.76
N LYS A 58 10.14 -2.59 11.53
CA LYS A 58 11.53 -2.24 11.17
C LYS A 58 11.61 -0.84 10.61
N ALA A 59 10.65 -0.50 9.77
CA ALA A 59 10.55 0.82 9.18
C ALA A 59 9.11 1.21 8.91
N VAL A 60 8.89 2.52 8.85
CA VAL A 60 7.65 3.12 8.36
C VAL A 60 8.09 4.03 7.22
N GLU A 61 7.54 3.77 6.05
CA GLU A 61 7.84 4.47 4.81
C GLU A 61 6.64 5.31 4.40
N MET A 62 6.92 6.55 4.01
CA MET A 62 5.92 7.46 3.48
C MET A 62 6.46 8.08 2.20
N GLU A 63 5.76 7.87 1.09
CA GLU A 63 6.10 8.45 -0.20
C GLU A 63 5.19 9.63 -0.54
N ASN A 64 5.78 10.74 -0.96
CA ASN A 64 5.04 11.91 -1.42
C ASN A 64 4.25 11.58 -2.70
N GLY A 65 2.94 11.83 -2.68
CA GLY A 65 2.05 11.55 -3.81
C GLY A 65 1.41 10.17 -3.80
N ARG A 66 1.61 9.36 -2.75
CA ARG A 66 0.84 8.14 -2.51
C ARG A 66 -0.26 8.37 -1.46
N ASP A 67 -1.34 7.62 -1.60
CA ASP A 67 -2.51 7.63 -0.70
C ASP A 67 -2.34 6.69 0.51
N ASN A 68 -1.13 6.23 0.79
CA ASN A 68 -0.86 5.28 1.85
C ASN A 68 0.51 5.52 2.49
N PHE A 69 0.68 4.98 3.69
CA PHE A 69 1.99 4.73 4.28
C PHE A 69 2.21 3.23 4.40
N VAL A 70 3.47 2.82 4.45
CA VAL A 70 3.87 1.41 4.49
C VAL A 70 4.54 1.13 5.82
N VAL A 71 4.10 0.09 6.52
CA VAL A 71 4.83 -0.44 7.67
C VAL A 71 5.57 -1.69 7.22
N ARG A 72 6.89 -1.71 7.39
CA ARG A 72 7.73 -2.88 7.09
C ARG A 72 8.02 -3.65 8.35
N TYR A 73 7.82 -4.96 8.28
CA TYR A 73 8.12 -5.90 9.37
C TYR A 73 9.47 -6.59 9.16
N ASN A 74 9.70 -7.02 7.92
CA ASN A 74 10.87 -7.79 7.50
C ASN A 74 11.21 -7.36 6.05
N ALA A 75 12.27 -7.92 5.45
CA ALA A 75 12.65 -7.59 4.07
C ALA A 75 11.51 -7.79 3.05
N ASP A 76 10.72 -8.86 3.23
CA ASP A 76 9.68 -9.27 2.27
C ASP A 76 8.24 -9.12 2.81
N SER A 77 8.07 -8.55 4.01
CA SER A 77 6.75 -8.42 4.65
C SER A 77 6.47 -6.98 5.03
N TYR A 78 5.38 -6.46 4.48
CA TYR A 78 4.94 -5.09 4.65
C TYR A 78 3.42 -5.01 4.65
N GLU A 79 2.91 -3.90 5.16
CA GLU A 79 1.48 -3.62 5.16
C GLU A 79 1.22 -2.16 4.77
N HIS A 80 0.23 -1.97 3.89
CA HIS A 80 -0.19 -0.66 3.45
C HIS A 80 -1.36 -0.16 4.29
N PHE A 81 -1.21 1.01 4.92
CA PHE A 81 -2.29 1.72 5.59
C PHE A 81 -2.78 2.84 4.68
N ARG A 82 -4.02 2.73 4.21
CA ARG A 82 -4.56 3.66 3.22
C ARG A 82 -5.21 4.86 3.89
N VAL A 83 -4.63 6.02 3.66
CA VAL A 83 -5.02 7.31 4.22
C VAL A 83 -4.78 8.35 3.13
N LYS A 84 -5.82 8.72 2.39
CA LYS A 84 -5.68 9.67 1.27
C LYS A 84 -5.40 11.08 1.75
N ASP A 85 -6.07 11.50 2.83
CA ASP A 85 -5.84 12.81 3.41
C ASP A 85 -4.37 12.93 3.85
N ALA A 86 -3.64 13.80 3.15
CA ALA A 86 -2.22 13.99 3.37
C ALA A 86 -1.94 14.57 4.76
N ILE A 87 -2.86 15.36 5.31
CA ILE A 87 -2.71 15.96 6.64
C ILE A 87 -2.77 14.84 7.69
N THR A 88 -3.84 14.04 7.69
CA THR A 88 -3.99 12.90 8.60
C THR A 88 -2.85 11.90 8.45
N ARG A 89 -2.45 11.58 7.22
CA ARG A 89 -1.32 10.67 6.96
C ARG A 89 -0.02 11.18 7.57
N ASN A 90 0.29 12.46 7.38
CA ASN A 90 1.47 13.09 7.97
C ASN A 90 1.41 13.11 9.50
N GLU A 91 0.24 13.38 10.08
CA GLU A 91 0.04 13.36 11.53
C GLU A 91 0.30 11.95 12.11
N ILE A 92 -0.23 10.91 11.47
CA ILE A 92 0.01 9.51 11.87
C ILE A 92 1.51 9.20 11.79
N TYR A 93 2.15 9.56 10.67
CA TYR A 93 3.57 9.31 10.48
C TYR A 93 4.40 9.98 11.57
N GLN A 94 4.23 11.29 11.79
CA GLN A 94 4.91 12.03 12.86
C GLN A 94 4.66 11.44 14.25
N TYR A 95 3.41 11.07 14.55
CA TYR A 95 3.08 10.44 15.81
C TYR A 95 3.86 9.13 16.01
N LEU A 96 3.98 8.30 14.98
CA LEU A 96 4.79 7.08 15.04
C LEU A 96 6.28 7.39 15.24
N GLN A 97 6.82 8.46 14.64
CA GLN A 97 8.21 8.88 14.85
C GLN A 97 8.46 9.26 16.31
N ASP A 98 7.57 10.07 16.88
CA ASP A 98 7.73 10.61 18.24
C ASP A 98 7.57 9.53 19.32
N ASN A 99 6.73 8.52 19.06
CA ASN A 99 6.40 7.49 20.05
C ASN A 99 7.23 6.21 19.89
N ILE A 100 7.95 6.01 18.78
CA ILE A 100 8.68 4.76 18.51
C ILE A 100 10.18 5.03 18.31
N LYS A 101 10.94 4.91 19.40
CA LYS A 101 12.36 5.31 19.47
C LYS A 101 13.34 4.49 18.63
N TYR A 102 12.99 3.27 18.24
CA TYR A 102 13.91 2.33 17.56
C TYR A 102 13.58 2.12 16.07
N LEU A 103 12.65 2.89 15.54
CA LEU A 103 12.15 2.70 14.18
C LEU A 103 13.06 3.41 13.18
N ARG A 104 13.48 2.72 12.11
CA ARG A 104 14.17 3.36 10.98
C ARG A 104 13.12 4.03 10.11
N LEU A 105 13.28 5.31 9.83
CA LEU A 105 12.30 6.09 9.08
C LEU A 105 12.90 6.47 7.74
N GLU A 106 12.24 6.06 6.66
CA GLU A 106 12.68 6.32 5.29
C GLU A 106 11.58 7.11 4.57
N THR A 107 11.87 8.37 4.26
CA THR A 107 11.01 9.21 3.42
C THR A 107 11.66 9.25 2.04
N GLU A 108 11.12 8.51 1.07
CA GLU A 108 11.57 8.61 -0.31
C GLU A 108 10.81 9.74 -1.02
N GLU A 109 11.54 10.78 -1.44
CA GLU A 109 10.99 11.78 -2.34
C GLU A 109 10.95 11.23 -3.77
N TYR A 110 9.74 11.08 -4.33
CA TYR A 110 9.56 10.71 -5.73
C TYR A 110 10.09 11.83 -6.65
N THR A 111 11.37 11.80 -6.97
CA THR A 111 11.92 12.70 -8.00
C THR A 111 11.43 12.17 -9.35
N LYS A 112 10.77 13.03 -10.13
CA LYS A 112 10.22 12.74 -11.48
C LYS A 112 11.21 12.12 -12.49
N LEU A 113 12.49 11.96 -12.12
CA LEU A 113 13.55 11.29 -12.86
C LEU A 113 13.45 9.75 -12.87
N GLN A 114 12.80 9.13 -11.88
CA GLN A 114 12.65 7.66 -11.89
C GLN A 114 11.60 7.16 -12.90
N ALA A 115 10.69 8.02 -13.35
CA ALA A 115 9.71 7.71 -14.41
C ALA A 115 10.33 7.58 -15.83
N GLY A 116 11.62 7.86 -15.99
CA GLY A 116 12.33 7.80 -17.27
C GLY A 116 12.88 6.43 -17.68
N LYS A 117 12.83 5.41 -16.81
CA LYS A 117 13.32 4.06 -17.15
C LYS A 117 12.22 3.17 -17.73
N LYS A 118 11.57 3.61 -18.80
CA LYS A 118 11.03 2.63 -19.76
C LYS A 118 12.23 2.05 -20.51
N PRO A 119 12.50 0.73 -20.48
CA PRO A 119 13.45 0.15 -21.39
C PRO A 119 12.90 0.35 -22.81
N LEU A 120 13.47 1.29 -23.56
CA LEU A 120 13.29 1.41 -25.00
C LEU A 120 14.02 0.24 -25.68
N ILE A 121 13.51 -0.98 -25.50
CA ILE A 121 13.93 -2.15 -26.27
C ILE A 121 12.78 -2.48 -27.22
N ALA A 122 12.65 -1.68 -28.27
CA ALA A 122 11.77 -2.00 -29.40
C ALA A 122 12.28 -1.34 -30.69
N THR A 123 13.52 -1.62 -31.08
CA THR A 123 14.00 -1.25 -32.42
C THR A 123 14.96 -2.31 -32.98
N ASN A 124 14.42 -3.40 -33.54
CA ASN A 124 14.87 -3.91 -34.83
C ASN A 124 13.94 -5.04 -35.34
N LYS A 125 13.05 -4.71 -36.28
CA LYS A 125 12.50 -5.70 -37.22
C LYS A 125 12.92 -5.27 -38.63
N PRO A 126 13.90 -5.92 -39.27
CA PRO A 126 14.08 -5.78 -40.70
C PRO A 126 13.01 -6.61 -41.41
N ASN A 127 12.22 -5.89 -42.18
CA ASN A 127 11.23 -6.33 -43.15
C ASN A 127 11.95 -6.93 -44.37
N ILE A 128 11.79 -8.23 -44.66
CA ILE A 128 12.20 -8.82 -45.96
C ILE A 128 11.13 -9.79 -46.49
N ARG A 129 10.30 -9.23 -47.37
CA ARG A 129 9.83 -9.70 -48.69
C ARG A 129 9.29 -11.14 -48.86
N LYS A 130 8.00 -11.18 -49.22
CA LYS A 130 7.32 -12.17 -50.09
C LYS A 130 8.18 -12.56 -51.30
N TRP A 131 8.23 -13.86 -51.63
CA TRP A 131 8.31 -14.36 -53.01
C TRP A 131 7.55 -15.69 -53.16
N PHE A 132 6.82 -15.77 -54.27
CA PHE A 132 5.96 -16.86 -54.74
C PHE A 132 6.76 -18.11 -55.15
N GLY A 133 6.11 -19.28 -55.15
CA GLY A 133 6.67 -20.47 -55.80
C GLY A 133 5.82 -21.73 -55.67
N VAL A 134 4.89 -21.89 -56.60
CA VAL A 134 4.16 -23.12 -56.97
C VAL A 134 5.10 -24.32 -57.14
N PHE A 135 4.72 -25.53 -56.74
CA PHE A 135 4.73 -26.73 -57.61
C PHE A 135 3.99 -27.92 -56.98
N ILE A 136 3.14 -28.52 -57.83
CA ILE A 136 2.35 -29.76 -57.70
C ILE A 136 3.30 -30.98 -57.69
N ILE A 137 2.89 -32.11 -57.10
CA ILE A 137 2.95 -33.48 -57.67
C ILE A 137 2.06 -34.41 -56.81
N SER A 138 1.01 -34.97 -57.43
CA SER A 138 0.28 -36.17 -57.01
C SER A 138 1.19 -37.39 -57.03
N TYR A 139 1.00 -38.38 -56.15
CA TYR A 139 1.10 -39.79 -56.54
C TYR A 139 0.15 -40.70 -55.73
N GLU A 140 -0.40 -41.64 -56.50
CA GLU A 140 -1.36 -42.71 -56.26
C GLU A 140 -0.85 -43.89 -55.39
N LYS A 141 -1.83 -44.67 -54.91
CA LYS A 141 -1.81 -46.10 -54.50
C LYS A 141 -1.07 -46.42 -53.19
N ILE A 142 -1.64 -47.21 -52.27
CA ILE A 142 -2.25 -48.55 -52.45
C ILE A 142 -3.59 -48.66 -51.69
#